data_AF-A0A355GBD8-F1
#
_entry.id   AF-A0A355GBD8-F1
#
_cell.length_a   1.000
_cell.length_b   1.000
_cell.length_c   1.000
_cell.angle_alpha   90.00
_cell.angle_beta   90.00
_cell.angle_gamma   90.00
#
_symmetry.space_group_name_H-M   'P 1'
#
loop_
_entity.id
_entity.type
_entity.pdbx_description
1 polymer ?
#
loop_
_entity_poly.entity_id
_entity_poly.type
_entity_poly.pdbx_seq_one_letter_code
_entity_poly.pdbx_strand_id
1 'polypeptide(L)'
;MIEHDYSTIDRILRRGLLFVVTVCFALTPIAAPDFWWQLSRGRAVLSELTPPGPLLTAGTSVAEADWLGGLPFYLTLQFAGVTGLMLSKFLAAGLLAYCIMRHFEARLYWTVFSIVVLTLITANSAWQPVPRLLDCWFLLLTWLLTERWANAPDTKKMLLVLLTLLTWANLGPLCLLGIVVVACVPWLPGIRPENPTLSFKQPCLLVLSSLLAIMLTPRGWFTPYDSFIQLFPALFYDQSLLALTVWRPTFETGLTVELIGLGILTVGMVIYLLASSRGWIESILFVLFAIPAWTNQDCLAPCVVGICLLACQCLATSPVSFQKLKLNRYISPSLGRYLLAIGIVVICWKSASGTLAGQPQRLGWGITPELDITLLAQAIGPIDYEGTAHGMDIAATGMLTWIKADRKIRPVRTLRQALLQGKLYEELSLNAELSNGWEFQHPRADNSWGGWWIRLKSRNCQLLLVPNGDAQTIRALVNSR
;
A
#
# COMPACT_ATOMS: atom_id res chain seq x y z
N MET A 1 38.99 25.78 -20.48
CA MET A 1 37.57 26.09 -20.21
C MET A 1 37.22 25.35 -18.94
N ILE A 2 37.10 26.08 -17.82
CA ILE A 2 36.96 25.54 -16.48
C ILE A 2 35.52 25.03 -16.37
N GLU A 3 35.31 23.72 -16.31
CA GLU A 3 34.02 23.12 -15.96
C GLU A 3 33.59 23.72 -14.62
N HIS A 4 32.63 24.65 -14.65
CA HIS A 4 31.98 25.12 -13.44
C HIS A 4 31.39 23.93 -12.69
N ASP A 5 31.37 24.03 -11.36
CA ASP A 5 30.93 23.00 -10.43
C ASP A 5 29.40 22.79 -10.54
N TYR A 6 28.94 22.25 -11.67
CA TYR A 6 27.55 21.93 -12.00
C TYR A 6 26.94 20.93 -11.00
N SER A 7 27.76 20.29 -10.16
CA SER A 7 27.36 19.34 -9.13
C SER A 7 26.37 19.94 -8.12
N THR A 8 26.60 21.19 -7.71
CA THR A 8 25.79 21.86 -6.68
C THR A 8 24.46 22.36 -7.26
N ILE A 9 24.50 22.98 -8.44
CA ILE A 9 23.29 23.47 -9.14
C ILE A 9 22.38 22.28 -9.51
N ASP A 10 22.94 21.20 -10.06
CA ASP A 10 22.17 20.00 -10.41
C ASP A 10 21.52 19.37 -9.17
N ARG A 11 22.21 19.40 -8.02
CA ARG A 11 21.68 18.89 -6.75
C ARG A 11 20.52 19.73 -6.24
N ILE A 12 20.63 21.06 -6.29
CA ILE A 12 19.54 21.96 -5.92
C ILE A 12 18.35 21.75 -6.86
N LEU A 13 18.59 21.63 -8.17
CA LEU A 13 17.55 21.40 -9.16
C LEU A 13 16.79 20.09 -8.92
N ARG A 14 17.49 18.96 -8.70
CA ARG A 14 16.84 17.67 -8.39
C ARG A 14 15.96 17.74 -7.15
N ARG A 15 16.42 18.44 -6.10
CA ARG A 15 15.66 18.62 -4.86
C ARG A 15 14.43 19.51 -5.07
N GLY A 16 14.58 20.61 -5.82
CA GLY A 16 13.47 21.47 -6.20
C GLY A 16 12.41 20.74 -7.02
N LEU A 17 12.84 19.97 -8.02
CA LEU A 17 11.93 19.14 -8.82
C LEU A 17 11.26 18.04 -7.99
N LEU A 18 11.99 17.39 -7.08
CA LEU A 18 11.41 16.40 -6.19
C LEU A 18 10.30 17.02 -5.33
N PHE A 19 10.52 18.22 -4.79
CA PHE A 19 9.50 18.95 -4.04
C PHE A 19 8.26 19.24 -4.90
N VAL A 20 8.45 19.72 -6.14
CA VAL A 20 7.33 19.95 -7.08
C VAL A 20 6.55 18.66 -7.34
N VAL A 21 7.24 17.56 -7.60
CA VAL A 21 6.62 16.24 -7.81
C VAL A 21 5.83 15.79 -6.58
N THR A 22 6.41 15.92 -5.38
CA THR A 22 5.72 15.59 -4.13
C THR A 22 4.48 16.45 -3.94
N VAL A 23 4.54 17.76 -4.23
CA VAL A 23 3.36 18.64 -4.17
C VAL A 23 2.28 18.16 -5.14
N CYS A 24 2.62 17.85 -6.39
CA CYS A 24 1.61 17.47 -7.38
C CYS A 24 0.91 16.12 -7.06
N PHE A 25 1.63 15.14 -6.53
CA PHE A 25 1.09 13.80 -6.27
C PHE A 25 0.57 13.61 -4.85
N ALA A 26 1.27 14.15 -3.85
CA ALA A 26 0.92 13.97 -2.43
C ALA A 26 0.09 15.12 -1.86
N LEU A 27 -0.08 16.26 -2.54
CA LEU A 27 -0.99 17.34 -2.09
C LEU A 27 -2.36 17.20 -2.76
N THR A 28 -2.95 16.02 -2.61
CA THR A 28 -4.31 15.68 -3.07
C THR A 28 -5.21 15.46 -1.86
N PRO A 29 -6.53 15.75 -1.96
CA PRO A 29 -7.46 15.44 -0.88
C PRO A 29 -7.39 13.98 -0.42
N ILE A 30 -7.71 13.72 0.84
CA ILE A 30 -7.75 12.38 1.41
C ILE A 30 -8.89 11.61 0.77
N ALA A 31 -8.55 10.44 0.24
CA ALA A 31 -9.44 9.68 -0.63
C ALA A 31 -9.39 8.17 -0.44
N ALA A 32 -8.56 7.69 0.49
CA ALA A 32 -8.48 6.27 0.73
C ALA A 32 -9.85 5.75 1.20
N PRO A 33 -10.42 4.73 0.53
CA PRO A 33 -11.76 4.25 0.85
C PRO A 33 -11.83 3.67 2.26
N ASP A 34 -10.72 3.14 2.79
CA ASP A 34 -10.64 2.63 4.16
C ASP A 34 -10.31 3.70 5.20
N PHE A 35 -10.21 4.97 4.84
CA PHE A 35 -9.82 6.06 5.74
C PHE A 35 -10.63 6.08 7.05
N TRP A 36 -11.96 6.10 6.96
CA TRP A 36 -12.82 6.10 8.15
C TRP A 36 -12.75 4.81 8.96
N TRP A 37 -12.54 3.68 8.27
CA TRP A 37 -12.33 2.39 8.94
C TRP A 37 -11.05 2.42 9.78
N GLN A 38 -9.94 2.92 9.24
CA GLN A 38 -8.69 3.03 9.98
C GLN A 38 -8.80 4.01 11.16
N LEU A 39 -9.46 5.15 10.99
CA LEU A 39 -9.69 6.07 12.11
C LEU A 39 -10.55 5.44 13.21
N SER A 40 -11.59 4.68 12.84
CA SER A 40 -12.41 3.93 13.79
C SER A 40 -11.61 2.88 14.55
N ARG A 41 -10.69 2.17 13.88
CA ARG A 41 -9.74 1.23 14.53
C ARG A 41 -8.87 1.95 15.55
N GLY A 42 -8.27 3.09 15.16
CA GLY A 42 -7.43 3.89 16.06
C GLY A 42 -8.17 4.39 17.29
N ARG A 43 -9.42 4.84 17.12
CA ARG A 43 -10.30 5.27 18.22
C ARG A 43 -10.63 4.12 19.17
N ALA A 44 -10.99 2.95 18.64
CA ALA A 44 -11.33 1.77 19.44
C ALA A 44 -10.13 1.27 20.27
N VAL A 45 -8.95 1.23 19.65
CA VAL A 45 -7.69 0.89 20.32
C VAL A 45 -7.39 1.86 21.45
N LEU A 46 -7.53 3.17 21.23
CA LEU A 46 -7.25 4.15 22.28
C LEU A 46 -8.25 4.06 23.45
N SER A 47 -9.52 3.76 23.16
CA SER A 47 -10.55 3.65 24.20
C SER A 47 -10.44 2.38 25.04
N GLU A 48 -10.04 1.25 24.44
CA GLU A 48 -10.17 -0.07 25.08
C GLU A 48 -8.88 -0.89 25.15
N LEU A 49 -7.78 -0.39 24.60
CA LEU A 49 -6.46 -1.02 24.62
C LEU A 49 -6.47 -2.49 24.15
N THR A 50 -7.40 -2.82 23.25
CA THR A 50 -7.62 -4.17 22.73
C THR A 50 -7.74 -4.16 21.20
N PRO A 51 -7.57 -5.32 20.53
CA PRO A 51 -7.73 -5.42 19.09
C PRO A 51 -9.11 -4.93 18.63
N PRO A 52 -9.19 -4.05 17.60
CA PRO A 52 -10.43 -3.35 17.27
C PRO A 52 -11.45 -4.23 16.51
N GLY A 53 -11.02 -5.33 15.89
CA GLY A 53 -11.89 -6.20 15.08
C GLY A 53 -13.16 -6.63 15.82
N PRO A 54 -13.05 -7.35 16.95
CA PRO A 54 -14.19 -7.87 17.71
C PRO A 54 -15.10 -6.78 18.28
N LEU A 55 -14.57 -5.57 18.40
CA LEU A 55 -15.30 -4.40 18.91
C LEU A 55 -16.13 -3.73 17.81
N LEU A 56 -15.50 -3.53 16.64
CA LEU A 56 -16.09 -2.78 15.53
C LEU A 56 -16.99 -3.61 14.63
N THR A 57 -16.90 -4.94 14.69
CA THR A 57 -17.68 -5.83 13.82
C THR A 57 -18.45 -6.86 14.64
N ALA A 58 -19.59 -7.30 14.12
CA ALA A 58 -20.42 -8.31 14.77
C ALA A 58 -19.93 -9.75 14.51
N GLY A 59 -19.14 -9.96 13.45
CA GLY A 59 -18.54 -11.25 13.15
C GLY A 59 -17.40 -11.62 14.10
N THR A 60 -17.00 -12.90 14.10
CA THR A 60 -15.84 -13.41 14.85
C THR A 60 -14.53 -12.89 14.23
N SER A 61 -14.18 -11.64 14.48
CA SER A 61 -13.09 -10.93 13.80
C SER A 61 -11.82 -10.85 14.65
N VAL A 62 -11.25 -12.02 14.95
CA VAL A 62 -9.84 -12.06 15.40
C VAL A 62 -8.90 -11.77 14.21
N ALA A 63 -9.42 -11.65 12.98
CA ALA A 63 -8.64 -11.42 11.77
C ALA A 63 -8.23 -9.96 11.58
N GLU A 64 -6.92 -9.72 11.51
CA GLU A 64 -6.16 -8.48 11.25
C GLU A 64 -5.00 -8.33 12.26
N ALA A 65 -3.78 -8.66 11.84
CA ALA A 65 -2.60 -8.54 12.71
C ALA A 65 -2.13 -7.10 12.98
N ASP A 66 -2.40 -6.18 12.06
CA ASP A 66 -2.05 -4.76 12.12
C ASP A 66 -3.01 -3.96 13.02
N TRP A 67 -3.27 -4.45 14.23
CA TRP A 67 -4.31 -3.92 15.12
C TRP A 67 -4.07 -2.46 15.52
N LEU A 68 -2.82 -1.97 15.52
CA LEU A 68 -2.48 -0.57 15.79
C LEU A 68 -2.49 0.33 14.54
N GLY A 69 -2.68 -0.22 13.33
CA GLY A 69 -2.43 0.51 12.08
C GLY A 69 -3.21 1.82 11.92
N GLY A 70 -4.40 1.89 12.51
CA GLY A 70 -5.23 3.10 12.52
C GLY A 70 -4.84 4.15 13.58
N LEU A 71 -4.09 3.76 14.61
CA LEU A 71 -3.81 4.60 15.78
C LEU A 71 -2.99 5.86 15.44
N PRO A 72 -1.89 5.79 14.66
CA PRO A 72 -1.10 6.99 14.35
C PRO A 72 -1.92 8.07 13.62
N PHE A 73 -2.79 7.65 12.71
CA PHE A 73 -3.65 8.56 11.96
C PHE A 73 -4.77 9.13 12.83
N TYR A 74 -5.39 8.31 13.67
CA TYR A 74 -6.36 8.80 14.65
C TYR A 74 -5.76 9.83 15.61
N LEU A 75 -4.58 9.57 16.17
CA LEU A 75 -3.89 10.54 17.03
C LEU A 75 -3.57 11.83 16.28
N THR A 76 -3.09 11.74 15.04
CA THR A 76 -2.83 12.91 14.20
C THR A 76 -4.10 13.75 13.99
N LEU A 77 -5.23 13.09 13.74
CA LEU A 77 -6.53 13.75 13.62
C LEU A 77 -6.94 14.43 14.93
N GLN A 78 -6.74 13.80 16.08
CA GLN A 78 -7.08 14.38 17.38
C GLN A 78 -6.24 15.61 17.73
N PHE A 79 -4.93 15.59 17.42
CA PHE A 79 -4.03 16.69 17.77
C PHE A 79 -4.07 17.86 16.79
N ALA A 80 -4.20 17.60 15.49
CA ALA A 80 -4.00 18.59 14.44
C ALA A 80 -5.11 18.60 13.38
N GLY A 81 -6.19 17.84 13.58
CA GLY A 81 -7.31 17.75 12.66
C GLY A 81 -6.93 17.19 11.29
N VAL A 82 -7.80 17.48 10.31
CA VAL A 82 -7.58 17.08 8.90
C VAL A 82 -6.30 17.71 8.33
N THR A 83 -5.95 18.92 8.77
CA THR A 83 -4.71 19.60 8.40
C THR A 83 -3.47 18.79 8.80
N GLY A 84 -3.47 18.22 10.01
CA GLY A 84 -2.40 17.33 10.47
C GLY A 84 -2.23 16.08 9.59
N LEU A 85 -3.34 15.47 9.18
CA LEU A 85 -3.34 14.30 8.29
C LEU A 85 -2.81 14.63 6.89
N MET A 86 -3.19 15.77 6.34
CA MET A 86 -2.68 16.26 5.05
C MET A 86 -1.17 16.51 5.11
N LEU A 87 -0.70 17.18 6.17
CA LEU A 87 0.72 17.39 6.41
C LEU A 87 1.47 16.08 6.58
N SER A 88 0.94 15.13 7.35
CA SER A 88 1.60 13.84 7.58
C SER A 88 1.75 13.04 6.29
N LYS A 89 0.70 12.98 5.45
CA LYS A 89 0.74 12.41 4.10
C LYS A 89 1.83 13.06 3.22
N PHE A 90 1.82 14.39 3.14
CA PHE A 90 2.77 15.14 2.30
C PHE A 90 4.23 14.93 2.77
N LEU A 91 4.47 15.10 4.07
CA LEU A 91 5.80 14.94 4.66
C LEU A 91 6.27 13.49 4.54
N ALA A 92 5.41 12.50 4.78
CA ALA A 92 5.78 11.10 4.68
C ALA A 92 6.18 10.71 3.25
N ALA A 93 5.43 11.11 2.23
CA ALA A 93 5.79 10.82 0.83
C ALA A 93 7.09 11.54 0.43
N GLY A 94 7.21 12.84 0.74
CA GLY A 94 8.37 13.65 0.40
C GLY A 94 9.65 13.21 1.11
N LEU A 95 9.58 12.93 2.41
CA LEU A 95 10.72 12.45 3.20
C LEU A 95 11.15 11.05 2.76
N LEU A 96 10.21 10.15 2.43
CA LEU A 96 10.55 8.82 1.93
C LEU A 96 11.34 8.91 0.63
N ALA A 97 10.81 9.66 -0.35
CA ALA A 97 11.46 9.87 -1.64
C ALA A 97 12.82 10.57 -1.48
N TYR A 98 12.89 11.58 -0.61
CA TYR A 98 14.14 12.28 -0.30
C TYR A 98 15.18 11.35 0.36
N CYS A 99 14.77 10.48 1.29
CA CYS A 99 15.64 9.53 1.95
C CYS A 99 16.24 8.53 0.95
N ILE A 100 15.41 7.95 0.06
CA ILE A 100 15.89 7.05 -1.00
C ILE A 100 16.86 7.79 -1.92
N MET A 101 16.48 8.99 -2.40
CA MET A 101 17.32 9.79 -3.26
C MET A 101 18.67 10.08 -2.58
N ARG A 102 18.66 10.57 -1.35
CA ARG A 102 19.86 10.94 -0.60
C ARG A 102 20.80 9.75 -0.37
N HIS A 103 20.25 8.55 -0.14
CA HIS A 103 21.05 7.33 0.08
C HIS A 103 21.89 6.96 -1.15
N PHE A 104 21.34 7.11 -2.35
CA PHE A 104 22.00 6.71 -3.61
C PHE A 104 22.51 7.89 -4.47
N GLU A 105 22.22 9.14 -4.11
CA GLU A 105 22.51 10.36 -4.89
C GLU A 105 23.98 10.45 -5.31
N ALA A 106 24.91 10.14 -4.40
CA ALA A 106 26.34 10.26 -4.65
C ALA A 106 26.86 9.30 -5.75
N ARG A 107 26.14 8.20 -6.01
CA ARG A 107 26.55 7.18 -6.99
C ARG A 107 25.76 7.28 -8.29
N LEU A 108 24.47 7.67 -8.21
CA LEU A 108 23.52 7.57 -9.33
C LEU A 108 23.03 8.91 -9.89
N TYR A 109 23.24 10.03 -9.18
CA TYR A 109 22.86 11.38 -9.63
C TYR A 109 21.43 11.49 -10.19
N TRP A 110 21.27 11.75 -11.49
CA TRP A 110 19.97 11.87 -12.17
C TRP A 110 19.23 10.54 -12.33
N THR A 111 19.94 9.42 -12.36
CA THR A 111 19.33 8.09 -12.49
C THR A 111 18.49 7.74 -11.26
N VAL A 112 19.03 7.96 -10.05
CA VAL A 112 18.23 7.75 -8.83
C VAL A 112 17.03 8.68 -8.78
N PHE A 113 17.18 9.93 -9.21
CA PHE A 113 16.07 10.88 -9.26
C PHE A 113 14.95 10.39 -10.17
N SER A 114 15.27 9.91 -11.38
CA SER A 114 14.26 9.33 -12.29
C SER A 114 13.56 8.12 -11.69
N ILE A 115 14.31 7.21 -11.05
CA ILE A 115 13.73 6.02 -10.40
C ILE A 115 12.82 6.44 -9.25
N VAL A 116 13.26 7.35 -8.38
CA VAL A 116 12.46 7.85 -7.25
C VAL A 116 11.19 8.56 -7.71
N VAL A 117 11.26 9.39 -8.75
CA VAL A 117 10.07 10.04 -9.32
C VAL A 117 9.10 8.99 -9.87
N LEU A 118 9.61 8.01 -10.62
CA LEU A 118 8.79 6.93 -11.16
C LEU A 118 8.13 6.10 -10.04
N THR A 119 8.86 5.82 -8.96
CA THR A 119 8.33 5.15 -7.76
C THR A 119 7.25 5.97 -7.09
N LEU A 120 7.44 7.29 -6.94
CA LEU A 120 6.44 8.17 -6.32
C LEU A 120 5.14 8.20 -7.12
N ILE A 121 5.25 8.28 -8.44
CA ILE A 121 4.11 8.22 -9.36
C ILE A 121 3.42 6.85 -9.29
N THR A 122 4.19 5.77 -9.26
CA THR A 122 3.64 4.40 -9.27
C THR A 122 2.97 4.01 -7.96
N ALA A 123 3.52 4.48 -6.83
CA ALA A 123 3.02 4.22 -5.48
C ALA A 123 1.98 5.26 -5.01
N ASN A 124 1.34 5.97 -5.94
CA ASN A 124 0.42 7.07 -5.68
C ASN A 124 -0.70 6.73 -4.67
N SER A 125 -1.23 5.50 -4.73
CA SER A 125 -2.28 5.02 -3.82
C SER A 125 -1.84 4.95 -2.34
N ALA A 126 -0.55 4.81 -2.05
CA ALA A 126 -0.04 4.75 -0.68
C ALA A 126 0.19 6.12 -0.03
N TRP A 127 0.12 7.21 -0.79
CA TRP A 127 0.24 8.57 -0.26
C TRP A 127 -1.08 9.02 0.36
N GLN A 128 -1.64 8.20 1.24
CA GLN A 128 -2.87 8.43 1.97
C GLN A 128 -2.62 8.09 3.44
N PRO A 129 -3.33 8.72 4.40
CA PRO A 129 -3.13 8.48 5.82
C PRO A 129 -3.76 7.15 6.28
N VAL A 130 -3.27 6.05 5.73
CA VAL A 130 -3.69 4.67 5.97
C VAL A 130 -2.46 3.76 6.10
N PRO A 131 -2.57 2.54 6.68
CA PRO A 131 -1.43 1.67 6.97
C PRO A 131 -0.47 1.40 5.80
N ARG A 132 -0.94 1.48 4.54
CA ARG A 132 -0.10 1.34 3.34
C ARG A 132 1.05 2.33 3.25
N LEU A 133 0.86 3.55 3.77
CA LEU A 133 1.93 4.54 3.90
C LEU A 133 3.03 4.04 4.84
N LEU A 134 2.64 3.40 5.94
CA LEU A 134 3.57 2.84 6.92
C LEU A 134 4.30 1.62 6.35
N ASP A 135 3.65 0.77 5.56
CA ASP A 135 4.31 -0.36 4.88
C ASP A 135 5.48 0.11 4.01
N CYS A 136 5.31 1.22 3.28
CA CYS A 136 6.38 1.80 2.46
C CYS A 136 7.56 2.28 3.31
N TRP A 137 7.28 2.94 4.43
CA TRP A 137 8.29 3.42 5.37
C TRP A 137 9.02 2.28 6.08
N PHE A 138 8.30 1.28 6.57
CA PHE A 138 8.91 0.14 7.23
C PHE A 138 9.75 -0.68 6.26
N LEU A 139 9.34 -0.82 4.99
CA LEU A 139 10.18 -1.45 3.97
C LEU A 139 11.52 -0.72 3.79
N LEU A 140 11.49 0.62 3.67
CA LEU A 140 12.70 1.44 3.59
C LEU A 140 13.57 1.30 4.85
N LEU A 141 12.98 1.40 6.04
CA LEU A 141 13.70 1.32 7.30
C LEU A 141 14.32 -0.06 7.49
N THR A 142 13.58 -1.14 7.25
CA THR A 142 14.10 -2.51 7.30
C THR A 142 15.24 -2.69 6.31
N TRP A 143 15.13 -2.16 5.08
CA TRP A 143 16.22 -2.21 4.11
C TRP A 143 17.49 -1.54 4.63
N LEU A 144 17.40 -0.28 5.05
CA LEU A 144 18.55 0.50 5.52
C LEU A 144 19.18 -0.08 6.78
N LEU A 145 18.38 -0.59 7.71
CA LEU A 145 18.87 -1.20 8.95
C LEU A 145 19.52 -2.56 8.70
N THR A 146 18.93 -3.39 7.83
CA THR A 146 19.51 -4.68 7.44
C THR A 146 20.81 -4.47 6.65
N GLU A 147 20.88 -3.48 5.76
CA GLU A 147 22.12 -3.09 5.08
C GLU A 147 23.22 -2.67 6.09
N ARG A 148 22.88 -1.83 7.08
CA ARG A 148 23.82 -1.40 8.13
C ARG A 148 24.28 -2.53 9.04
N TRP A 149 23.40 -3.49 9.32
CA TRP A 149 23.73 -4.69 10.07
C TRP A 149 24.62 -5.61 9.24
N ALA A 150 24.32 -5.84 7.97
CA ALA A 150 25.13 -6.69 7.09
C ALA A 150 26.56 -6.15 6.89
N ASN A 151 26.73 -4.82 6.83
CA ASN A 151 28.05 -4.21 6.73
C ASN A 151 28.90 -4.38 8.00
N ALA A 152 28.28 -4.39 9.17
CA ALA A 152 28.97 -4.57 10.44
C ALA A 152 28.00 -5.19 11.47
N PRO A 153 27.95 -6.54 11.53
CA PRO A 153 27.01 -7.27 12.37
C PRO A 153 27.22 -6.95 13.83
N ASP A 154 26.17 -6.41 14.46
CA ASP A 154 26.14 -6.08 15.88
C ASP A 154 24.75 -6.38 16.43
N THR A 155 24.70 -6.86 17.67
CA THR A 155 23.49 -7.11 18.46
C THR A 155 22.60 -5.86 18.55
N LYS A 156 23.17 -4.66 18.72
CA LYS A 156 22.38 -3.42 18.77
C LYS A 156 21.68 -3.13 17.46
N LYS A 157 22.37 -3.34 16.33
CA LYS A 157 21.78 -3.14 14.99
C LYS A 157 20.75 -4.21 14.66
N MET A 158 21.01 -5.46 15.07
CA MET A 158 20.02 -6.54 14.98
C MET A 158 18.75 -6.18 15.74
N LEU A 159 18.87 -5.69 16.97
CA LEU A 159 17.72 -5.25 17.77
C LEU A 159 16.92 -4.16 17.07
N LEU A 160 17.56 -3.19 16.39
CA LEU A 160 16.86 -2.18 15.61
C LEU A 160 16.06 -2.78 14.44
N VAL A 161 16.60 -3.78 13.73
CA VAL A 161 15.86 -4.51 12.68
C VAL A 161 14.64 -5.21 13.29
N LEU A 162 14.82 -5.91 14.42
CA LEU A 162 13.74 -6.64 15.10
C LEU A 162 12.65 -5.70 15.63
N LEU A 163 13.01 -4.58 16.24
CA LEU A 163 12.05 -3.58 16.70
C LEU A 163 11.29 -2.94 15.53
N THR A 164 11.95 -2.74 14.39
CA THR A 164 11.30 -2.23 13.17
C THR A 164 10.28 -3.23 12.63
N LEU A 165 10.60 -4.53 12.61
CA LEU A 165 9.67 -5.56 12.15
C LEU A 165 8.53 -5.82 13.13
N LEU A 166 8.81 -5.76 14.45
CA LEU A 166 7.80 -5.81 15.49
C LEU A 166 6.79 -4.67 15.33
N THR A 167 7.29 -3.44 15.17
CA THR A 167 6.44 -2.26 14.98
C THR A 167 5.68 -2.35 13.66
N TRP A 168 6.32 -2.81 12.58
CA TRP A 168 5.65 -3.05 11.31
C TRP A 168 4.51 -4.05 11.46
N ALA A 169 4.73 -5.23 12.04
CA ALA A 169 3.69 -6.26 12.17
C ALA A 169 2.45 -5.80 12.95
N ASN A 170 2.61 -4.84 13.88
CA ASN A 170 1.49 -4.27 14.64
C ASN A 170 0.81 -3.08 13.93
N LEU A 171 1.49 -2.38 13.03
CA LEU A 171 1.01 -1.15 12.38
C LEU A 171 0.65 -1.29 10.90
N GLY A 172 1.19 -2.31 10.22
CA GLY A 172 1.06 -2.49 8.78
C GLY A 172 0.96 -3.98 8.45
N PRO A 173 0.10 -4.39 7.50
CA PRO A 173 -0.21 -5.80 7.35
C PRO A 173 0.67 -6.55 6.33
N LEU A 174 1.63 -5.88 5.68
CA LEU A 174 2.54 -6.49 4.71
C LEU A 174 3.94 -6.78 5.29
N CYS A 175 4.01 -7.07 6.59
CA CYS A 175 5.27 -7.27 7.31
C CYS A 175 6.13 -8.43 6.77
N LEU A 176 5.57 -9.39 6.02
CA LEU A 176 6.36 -10.42 5.33
C LEU A 176 7.31 -9.86 4.27
N LEU A 177 7.02 -8.69 3.69
CA LEU A 177 7.99 -8.00 2.82
C LEU A 177 9.28 -7.66 3.58
N GLY A 178 9.17 -7.37 4.88
CA GLY A 178 10.33 -7.17 5.75
C GLY A 178 11.18 -8.44 5.92
N ILE A 179 10.55 -9.62 5.96
CA ILE A 179 11.26 -10.90 6.00
C ILE A 179 12.01 -11.16 4.68
N VAL A 180 11.39 -10.83 3.54
CA VAL A 180 12.05 -10.87 2.22
C VAL A 180 13.31 -10.00 2.23
N VAL A 181 13.21 -8.77 2.74
CA VAL A 181 14.36 -7.87 2.87
C VAL A 181 15.45 -8.47 3.76
N VAL A 182 15.10 -8.92 4.96
CA VAL A 182 16.06 -9.54 5.90
C VAL A 182 16.75 -10.77 5.31
N ALA A 183 16.02 -11.58 4.56
CA ALA A 183 16.53 -12.81 3.98
C ALA A 183 17.46 -12.55 2.78
N CYS A 184 17.19 -11.53 1.96
CA CYS A 184 17.90 -11.31 0.70
C CYS A 184 18.96 -10.21 0.74
N VAL A 185 18.70 -9.09 1.43
CA VAL A 185 19.60 -7.90 1.43
C VAL A 185 21.02 -8.21 1.90
N PRO A 186 21.27 -9.02 2.95
CA PRO A 186 22.64 -9.33 3.38
C PRO A 186 23.50 -10.01 2.30
N TRP A 187 22.86 -10.57 1.28
CA TRP A 187 23.51 -11.32 0.20
C TRP A 187 23.57 -10.55 -1.12
N LEU A 188 23.05 -9.32 -1.19
CA LEU A 188 23.12 -8.51 -2.39
C LEU A 188 24.58 -8.05 -2.65
N PRO A 189 24.97 -7.94 -3.92
CA PRO A 189 26.28 -7.39 -4.28
C PRO A 189 26.44 -5.96 -3.74
N GLY A 190 27.66 -5.64 -3.29
CA GLY A 190 28.03 -4.32 -2.76
C GLY A 190 27.49 -3.96 -1.37
N ILE A 191 26.73 -4.84 -0.72
CA ILE A 191 26.38 -4.73 0.72
C ILE A 191 27.34 -5.56 1.58
N ARG A 192 27.86 -6.65 1.04
CA ARG A 192 28.80 -7.52 1.76
C ARG A 192 30.19 -6.88 1.81
N PRO A 193 30.82 -6.77 3.00
CA PRO A 193 32.21 -6.34 3.08
C PRO A 193 33.12 -7.35 2.36
N GLU A 194 34.20 -6.87 1.73
CA GLU A 194 35.16 -7.69 0.98
C GLU A 194 35.85 -8.75 1.85
N ASN A 195 35.83 -8.58 3.17
CA ASN A 195 36.31 -9.58 4.13
C ASN A 195 35.15 -10.48 4.62
N PRO A 196 35.30 -11.82 4.57
CA PRO A 196 34.22 -12.78 4.83
C PRO A 196 33.99 -13.00 6.33
N THR A 197 33.64 -11.96 7.08
CA THR A 197 33.33 -12.07 8.52
C THR A 197 31.91 -12.59 8.79
N LEU A 198 31.01 -12.50 7.80
CA LEU A 198 29.62 -12.94 7.92
C LEU A 198 29.51 -14.45 7.70
N SER A 199 29.42 -15.20 8.80
CA SER A 199 29.04 -16.61 8.79
C SER A 199 27.58 -16.76 8.39
N PHE A 200 27.25 -17.79 7.60
CA PHE A 200 25.87 -18.14 7.20
C PHE A 200 24.91 -18.27 8.41
N LYS A 201 25.45 -18.57 9.60
CA LYS A 201 24.66 -18.66 10.84
C LYS A 201 24.01 -17.33 11.25
N GLN A 202 24.67 -16.19 11.00
CA GLN A 202 24.18 -14.89 11.47
C GLN A 202 22.94 -14.40 10.71
N PRO A 203 22.87 -14.43 9.36
CA PRO A 203 21.66 -14.09 8.62
C PRO A 203 20.50 -15.06 8.93
N CYS A 204 20.78 -16.36 9.08
CA CYS A 204 19.76 -17.32 9.48
C CYS A 204 19.17 -17.00 10.87
N LEU A 205 20.02 -16.63 11.83
CA LEU A 205 19.56 -16.19 13.16
C LEU A 205 18.73 -14.90 13.07
N LEU A 206 19.14 -13.95 12.22
CA LEU A 206 18.38 -12.72 11.98
C LEU A 206 16.99 -13.02 11.38
N VAL A 207 16.90 -13.93 10.40
CA VAL A 207 15.62 -14.34 9.81
C VAL A 207 14.74 -15.02 10.86
N LEU A 208 15.27 -15.97 11.64
CA LEU A 208 14.51 -16.67 12.69
C LEU A 208 13.99 -15.70 13.76
N SER A 209 14.86 -14.81 14.25
CA SER A 209 14.48 -13.79 15.23
C SER A 209 13.50 -12.78 14.66
N SER A 210 13.60 -12.44 13.37
CA SER A 210 12.65 -11.58 12.67
C SER A 210 11.27 -12.22 12.54
N LEU A 211 11.20 -13.53 12.27
CA LEU A 211 9.95 -14.28 12.27
C LEU A 211 9.30 -14.28 13.65
N LEU A 212 10.08 -14.48 14.71
CA LEU A 212 9.58 -14.36 16.08
C LEU A 212 9.09 -12.94 16.39
N ALA A 213 9.81 -11.90 15.96
CA ALA A 213 9.44 -10.52 16.18
C ALA A 213 8.09 -10.16 15.52
N ILE A 214 7.84 -10.61 14.29
CA ILE A 214 6.54 -10.35 13.63
C ILE A 214 5.38 -11.17 14.23
N MET A 215 5.68 -12.23 14.98
CA MET A 215 4.66 -13.01 15.72
C MET A 215 4.28 -12.37 17.05
N LEU A 216 5.01 -11.35 17.53
CA LEU A 216 4.67 -10.62 18.75
C LEU A 216 3.58 -9.56 18.48
N THR A 217 2.41 -10.06 18.10
CA THR A 217 1.16 -9.30 17.97
C THR A 217 0.05 -10.08 18.70
N PRO A 218 -1.13 -9.48 18.94
CA PRO A 218 -2.29 -10.21 19.45
C PRO A 218 -2.71 -11.40 18.57
N ARG A 219 -2.34 -11.38 17.27
CA ARG A 219 -2.58 -12.48 16.32
C ARG A 219 -1.58 -13.63 16.45
N GLY A 220 -0.43 -13.41 17.10
CA GLY A 220 0.57 -14.46 17.30
C GLY A 220 1.11 -15.01 15.98
N TRP A 221 1.18 -16.35 15.91
CA TRP A 221 1.65 -17.12 14.76
C TRP A 221 0.80 -16.97 13.49
N PHE A 222 -0.42 -16.43 13.59
CA PHE A 222 -1.26 -16.13 12.43
C PHE A 222 -0.84 -14.83 11.72
N THR A 223 0.04 -14.01 12.30
CA THR A 223 0.47 -12.74 11.67
C THR A 223 1.18 -12.94 10.33
N PRO A 224 2.18 -13.83 10.21
CA PRO A 224 2.77 -14.17 8.91
C PRO A 224 1.71 -14.70 7.93
N TYR A 225 0.76 -15.50 8.41
CA TYR A 225 -0.31 -16.07 7.57
C TYR A 225 -1.24 -14.98 7.01
N ASP A 226 -1.68 -14.04 7.85
CA ASP A 226 -2.51 -12.90 7.43
C ASP A 226 -1.78 -12.03 6.39
N SER A 227 -0.48 -11.83 6.58
CA SER A 227 0.36 -11.07 5.64
C SER A 227 0.56 -11.84 4.33
N PHE A 228 0.68 -13.17 4.38
CA PHE A 228 0.83 -14.02 3.20
C PHE A 228 -0.44 -14.03 2.33
N ILE A 229 -1.62 -14.19 2.93
CA ILE A 229 -2.91 -14.09 2.23
C ILE A 229 -3.04 -12.72 1.55
N GLN A 230 -2.65 -11.65 2.24
CA GLN A 230 -2.73 -10.31 1.68
C GLN A 230 -1.72 -10.07 0.56
N LEU A 231 -0.54 -10.68 0.58
CA LEU A 231 0.43 -10.59 -0.51
C LEU A 231 -0.02 -11.39 -1.74
N PHE A 232 -0.60 -12.57 -1.53
CA PHE A 232 -0.94 -13.52 -2.58
C PHE A 232 -2.39 -14.01 -2.51
N PRO A 233 -3.39 -13.10 -2.60
CA PRO A 233 -4.80 -13.48 -2.48
C PRO A 233 -5.25 -14.45 -3.59
N ALA A 234 -4.62 -14.36 -4.78
CA ALA A 234 -4.88 -15.25 -5.93
C ALA A 234 -4.50 -16.73 -5.69
N LEU A 235 -3.76 -17.05 -4.62
CA LEU A 235 -3.52 -18.45 -4.22
C LEU A 235 -4.71 -19.06 -3.47
N PHE A 236 -5.64 -18.23 -2.97
CA PHE A 236 -6.74 -18.65 -2.10
C PHE A 236 -8.12 -18.41 -2.73
N TYR A 237 -8.22 -17.51 -3.72
CA TYR A 237 -9.47 -17.14 -4.35
C TYR A 237 -9.32 -17.00 -5.87
N ASP A 238 -10.41 -17.27 -6.59
CA ASP A 238 -10.48 -17.12 -8.04
C ASP A 238 -10.25 -15.68 -8.48
N GLN A 239 -9.56 -15.49 -9.60
CA GLN A 239 -9.27 -14.16 -10.16
C GLN A 239 -10.54 -13.36 -10.48
N SER A 240 -11.62 -14.04 -10.90
CA SER A 240 -12.92 -13.41 -11.16
C SER A 240 -13.53 -12.77 -9.90
N LEU A 241 -13.32 -13.37 -8.73
CA LEU A 241 -13.76 -12.79 -7.45
C LEU A 241 -12.86 -11.63 -7.04
N LEU A 242 -11.55 -11.78 -7.19
CA LEU A 242 -10.59 -10.72 -6.84
C LEU A 242 -10.73 -9.48 -7.73
N ALA A 243 -11.11 -9.64 -9.01
CA ALA A 243 -11.39 -8.56 -9.94
C ALA A 243 -12.46 -7.56 -9.43
N LEU A 244 -13.37 -8.03 -8.57
CA LEU A 244 -14.42 -7.23 -7.93
C LEU A 244 -13.95 -6.47 -6.67
N THR A 245 -12.67 -6.56 -6.33
CA THR A 245 -12.11 -6.04 -5.07
C THR A 245 -10.86 -5.18 -5.30
N VAL A 246 -10.33 -4.62 -4.21
CA VAL A 246 -9.05 -3.92 -4.21
C VAL A 246 -7.84 -4.83 -4.47
N TRP A 247 -8.02 -6.15 -4.36
CA TRP A 247 -6.96 -7.16 -4.60
C TRP A 247 -6.89 -7.64 -6.05
N ARG A 248 -7.63 -7.00 -6.96
CA ARG A 248 -7.55 -7.30 -8.38
C ARG A 248 -6.11 -7.18 -8.89
N PRO A 249 -5.73 -7.98 -9.91
CA PRO A 249 -4.43 -7.82 -10.55
C PRO A 249 -4.24 -6.41 -11.11
N THR A 250 -3.03 -5.87 -10.94
CA THR A 250 -2.72 -4.47 -11.31
C THR A 250 -2.92 -4.23 -12.81
N PHE A 251 -2.69 -5.24 -13.65
CA PHE A 251 -2.89 -5.16 -15.11
C PHE A 251 -4.36 -5.08 -15.53
N GLU A 252 -5.31 -5.44 -14.65
CA GLU A 252 -6.75 -5.34 -14.94
C GLU A 252 -7.33 -3.96 -14.63
N THR A 253 -6.54 -3.08 -13.99
CA THR A 253 -6.99 -1.72 -13.63
C THR A 253 -7.15 -0.77 -14.82
N GLY A 254 -6.78 -1.21 -16.02
CA GLY A 254 -6.71 -0.39 -17.23
C GLY A 254 -5.38 0.35 -17.35
N LEU A 255 -5.28 1.23 -18.35
CA LEU A 255 -4.06 2.00 -18.63
C LEU A 255 -3.92 3.20 -17.67
N THR A 256 -3.56 2.90 -16.43
CA THR A 256 -3.29 3.87 -15.36
C THR A 256 -1.81 4.23 -15.31
N VAL A 257 -1.46 5.36 -14.67
CA VAL A 257 -0.06 5.77 -14.55
C VAL A 257 0.70 4.85 -13.59
N GLU A 258 0.02 4.30 -12.59
CA GLU A 258 0.53 3.23 -11.75
C GLU A 258 0.97 2.02 -12.57
N LEU A 259 0.13 1.54 -13.49
CA LEU A 259 0.46 0.40 -14.36
C LEU A 259 1.65 0.71 -15.29
N ILE A 260 1.65 1.88 -15.93
CA ILE A 260 2.75 2.30 -16.81
C ILE A 260 4.06 2.39 -16.02
N GLY A 261 4.03 2.99 -14.83
CA GLY A 261 5.20 3.15 -13.99
C GLY A 261 5.78 1.81 -13.51
N LEU A 262 4.92 0.89 -13.09
CA LEU A 262 5.30 -0.50 -12.78
C LEU A 262 5.90 -1.20 -14.01
N GLY A 263 5.28 -1.03 -15.19
CA GLY A 263 5.78 -1.56 -16.46
C GLY A 263 7.19 -1.07 -16.80
N ILE A 264 7.45 0.23 -16.67
CA ILE A 264 8.77 0.81 -16.91
C ILE A 264 9.81 0.29 -15.91
N LEU A 265 9.48 0.25 -14.61
CA LEU A 265 10.39 -0.25 -13.57
C LEU A 265 10.73 -1.73 -13.76
N THR A 266 9.73 -2.54 -14.07
CA THR A 266 9.88 -4.00 -14.25
C THR A 266 10.68 -4.31 -15.51
N VAL A 267 10.36 -3.70 -16.65
CA VAL A 267 11.14 -3.85 -17.89
C VAL A 267 12.58 -3.36 -17.70
N GLY A 268 12.77 -2.20 -17.07
CA GLY A 268 14.11 -1.67 -16.76
C GLY A 268 14.93 -2.65 -15.91
N MET A 269 14.31 -3.24 -14.88
CA MET A 269 14.96 -4.23 -14.04
C MET A 269 15.24 -5.55 -14.76
N VAL A 270 14.32 -6.05 -15.58
CA VAL A 270 14.55 -7.27 -16.37
C VAL A 270 15.72 -7.06 -17.34
N ILE A 271 15.77 -5.92 -18.04
CA ILE A 271 16.90 -5.58 -18.93
C ILE A 271 18.20 -5.52 -18.13
N TYR A 272 18.19 -4.87 -16.96
CA TYR A 272 19.36 -4.84 -16.08
C TYR A 272 19.82 -6.25 -15.67
N LEU A 273 18.89 -7.09 -15.22
CA LEU A 273 19.19 -8.43 -14.75
C LEU A 273 19.76 -9.30 -15.89
N LEU A 274 19.18 -9.23 -17.09
CA LEU A 274 19.69 -9.96 -18.26
C LEU A 274 21.07 -9.46 -18.72
N ALA A 275 21.33 -8.16 -18.63
CA ALA A 275 22.56 -7.57 -19.16
C ALA A 275 23.72 -7.54 -18.16
N SER A 276 23.44 -7.54 -16.85
CA SER A 276 24.42 -7.16 -15.82
C SER A 276 24.27 -7.88 -14.48
N SER A 277 23.27 -8.74 -14.27
CA SER A 277 23.21 -9.52 -13.02
C SER A 277 24.42 -10.43 -12.89
N ARG A 278 24.96 -10.53 -11.67
CA ARG A 278 26.07 -11.43 -11.34
C ARG A 278 25.65 -12.54 -10.38
N GLY A 279 24.49 -12.40 -9.73
CA GLY A 279 23.92 -13.39 -8.83
C GLY A 279 22.46 -13.68 -9.13
N TRP A 280 21.96 -14.77 -8.53
CA TRP A 280 20.55 -15.15 -8.61
C TRP A 280 19.70 -14.42 -7.57
N ILE A 281 20.33 -13.81 -6.57
CA ILE A 281 19.65 -13.18 -5.43
C ILE A 281 18.94 -11.90 -5.87
N GLU A 282 19.56 -11.12 -6.76
CA GLU A 282 18.93 -9.95 -7.37
C GLU A 282 17.65 -10.35 -8.12
N SER A 283 17.69 -11.47 -8.86
CA SER A 283 16.54 -12.00 -9.59
C SER A 283 15.45 -12.53 -8.66
N ILE A 284 15.82 -13.28 -7.61
CA ILE A 284 14.88 -13.77 -6.60
C ILE A 284 14.18 -12.59 -5.91
N LEU A 285 14.95 -11.61 -5.45
CA LEU A 285 14.40 -10.44 -4.76
C LEU A 285 13.52 -9.59 -5.67
N PHE A 286 13.90 -9.43 -6.95
CA PHE A 286 13.04 -8.79 -7.95
C PHE A 286 11.72 -9.53 -8.10
N VAL A 287 11.74 -10.85 -8.27
CA VAL A 287 10.53 -11.68 -8.41
C VAL A 287 9.64 -11.59 -7.16
N LEU A 288 10.22 -11.61 -5.97
CA LEU A 288 9.50 -11.50 -4.70
C LEU A 288 8.77 -10.16 -4.51
N PHE A 289 9.24 -9.08 -5.14
CA PHE A 289 8.51 -7.81 -5.19
C PHE A 289 7.61 -7.68 -6.42
N ALA A 290 8.05 -8.14 -7.58
CA ALA A 290 7.34 -7.97 -8.84
C ALA A 290 6.05 -8.79 -8.90
N ILE A 291 6.06 -10.06 -8.46
CA ILE A 291 4.85 -10.89 -8.47
C ILE A 291 3.72 -10.22 -7.69
N PRO A 292 3.85 -9.92 -6.38
CA PRO A 292 2.76 -9.28 -5.64
C PRO A 292 2.39 -7.90 -6.19
N ALA A 293 3.33 -7.13 -6.76
CA ALA A 293 3.01 -5.85 -7.40
C ALA A 293 2.12 -6.01 -8.65
N TRP A 294 2.29 -7.08 -9.42
CA TRP A 294 1.50 -7.36 -10.62
C TRP A 294 0.19 -8.07 -10.33
N THR A 295 0.17 -8.98 -9.35
CA THR A 295 -0.99 -9.82 -9.04
C THR A 295 -1.95 -9.20 -8.03
N ASN A 296 -1.52 -8.15 -7.31
CA ASN A 296 -2.34 -7.51 -6.30
C ASN A 296 -2.12 -5.98 -6.23
N GLN A 297 -3.13 -5.22 -6.64
CA GLN A 297 -3.10 -3.77 -6.62
C GLN A 297 -2.84 -3.18 -5.21
N ASP A 298 -3.33 -3.81 -4.14
CA ASP A 298 -3.15 -3.34 -2.75
C ASP A 298 -1.68 -3.43 -2.28
N CYS A 299 -0.88 -4.32 -2.88
CA CYS A 299 0.54 -4.48 -2.56
C CYS A 299 1.47 -3.61 -3.44
N LEU A 300 0.93 -2.95 -4.46
CA LEU A 300 1.71 -2.26 -5.48
C LEU A 300 2.75 -1.30 -4.88
N ALA A 301 2.30 -0.40 -4.01
CA ALA A 301 3.14 0.69 -3.51
C ALA A 301 4.38 0.21 -2.72
N PRO A 302 4.26 -0.60 -1.65
CA PRO A 302 5.45 -1.09 -0.95
C PRO A 302 6.32 -1.97 -1.87
N CYS A 303 5.75 -2.83 -2.71
CA CYS A 303 6.54 -3.63 -3.63
C CYS A 303 7.33 -2.77 -4.63
N VAL A 304 6.77 -1.66 -5.11
CA VAL A 304 7.47 -0.72 -6.00
C VAL A 304 8.58 0.05 -5.28
N VAL A 305 8.41 0.38 -4.00
CA VAL A 305 9.51 0.88 -3.16
C VAL A 305 10.62 -0.19 -3.04
N GLY A 306 10.27 -1.46 -2.89
CA GLY A 306 11.23 -2.58 -2.90
C GLY A 306 12.00 -2.71 -4.21
N ILE A 307 11.29 -2.65 -5.35
CA ILE A 307 11.89 -2.66 -6.70
C ILE A 307 12.80 -1.44 -6.87
N CYS A 308 12.40 -0.26 -6.41
CA CYS A 308 13.21 0.97 -6.44
C CYS A 308 14.53 0.80 -5.68
N LEU A 309 14.46 0.29 -4.45
CA LEU A 309 15.64 0.08 -3.60
C LEU A 309 16.58 -0.93 -4.23
N LEU A 310 16.05 -2.04 -4.76
CA LEU A 310 16.82 -3.04 -5.49
C LEU A 310 17.47 -2.44 -6.74
N ALA A 311 16.71 -1.71 -7.57
CA ALA A 311 17.22 -1.07 -8.78
C ALA A 311 18.37 -0.12 -8.48
N CYS A 312 18.20 0.74 -7.48
CA CYS A 312 19.23 1.67 -7.04
C CYS A 312 20.47 0.93 -6.51
N GLN A 313 20.30 -0.10 -5.68
CA GLN A 313 21.43 -0.88 -5.16
C GLN A 313 22.20 -1.59 -6.27
N CYS A 314 21.49 -2.23 -7.20
CA CYS A 314 22.07 -2.90 -8.36
C CYS A 314 22.85 -1.92 -9.25
N LEU A 315 22.23 -0.80 -9.65
CA LEU A 315 22.89 0.20 -10.50
C LEU A 315 24.07 0.89 -9.79
N ALA A 316 23.98 1.08 -8.48
CA ALA A 316 25.05 1.70 -7.70
C ALA A 316 26.28 0.80 -7.55
N THR A 317 26.10 -0.52 -7.68
CA THR A 317 27.17 -1.51 -7.48
C THR A 317 27.76 -1.98 -8.81
N SER A 318 26.93 -2.16 -9.82
CA SER A 318 27.35 -2.51 -11.18
C SER A 318 26.70 -1.55 -12.17
N PRO A 319 27.28 -0.35 -12.38
CA PRO A 319 26.71 0.61 -13.32
C PRO A 319 26.70 0.02 -14.72
N VAL A 320 25.53 0.04 -15.36
CA VAL A 320 25.40 -0.40 -16.75
C VAL A 320 26.21 0.55 -17.62
N SER A 321 27.23 0.04 -18.30
CA SER A 321 28.01 0.83 -19.24
C SER A 321 27.13 1.15 -20.46
N PHE A 322 26.46 2.31 -20.46
CA PHE A 322 25.64 2.80 -21.58
C PHE A 322 26.42 2.91 -22.91
N GLN A 323 27.76 2.84 -22.88
CA GLN A 323 28.59 2.66 -24.07
C GLN A 323 28.20 1.43 -24.91
N LYS A 324 27.71 0.34 -24.29
CA LYS A 324 27.24 -0.85 -25.02
C LYS A 324 25.92 -0.62 -25.77
N LEU A 325 25.08 0.30 -25.30
CA LEU A 325 23.76 0.56 -25.89
C LEU A 325 23.79 1.50 -27.11
N LYS A 326 24.96 2.02 -27.53
CA LYS A 326 25.13 3.03 -28.60
C LYS A 326 24.23 4.29 -28.46
N LEU A 327 23.41 4.41 -27.43
CA LEU A 327 22.42 5.46 -27.22
C LEU A 327 23.07 6.84 -27.01
N ASN A 328 24.26 6.88 -26.40
CA ASN A 328 25.06 8.09 -26.24
C ASN A 328 25.50 8.73 -27.57
N ARG A 329 25.38 8.02 -28.70
CA ARG A 329 25.60 8.62 -30.03
C ARG A 329 24.42 9.46 -30.51
N TYR A 330 23.21 9.24 -29.98
CA TYR A 330 21.98 9.88 -30.44
C TYR A 330 21.43 10.93 -29.48
N ILE A 331 21.67 10.79 -28.17
CA ILE A 331 21.15 11.72 -27.15
C ILE A 331 22.31 12.21 -26.30
N SER A 332 22.56 13.52 -26.31
CA SER A 332 23.53 14.10 -25.38
C SER A 332 23.00 14.00 -23.95
N PRO A 333 23.86 13.77 -22.94
CA PRO A 333 23.43 13.66 -21.54
C PRO A 333 22.66 14.90 -21.06
N SER A 334 22.96 16.09 -21.58
CA SER A 334 22.24 17.32 -21.29
C SER A 334 20.84 17.32 -21.88
N LEU A 335 20.68 16.93 -23.16
CA LEU A 335 19.36 16.80 -23.79
C LEU A 335 18.46 15.82 -23.03
N GLY A 336 19.01 14.69 -22.60
CA GLY A 336 18.28 13.71 -21.79
C GLY A 336 17.75 14.28 -20.47
N ARG A 337 18.55 15.12 -19.79
CA ARG A 337 18.11 15.81 -18.55
C ARG A 337 17.00 16.83 -18.81
N TYR A 338 17.10 17.60 -19.89
CA TYR A 338 16.04 18.56 -20.26
C TYR A 338 14.74 17.85 -20.62
N LEU A 339 14.81 16.77 -21.41
CA LEU A 339 13.63 15.97 -21.76
C LEU A 339 12.99 15.35 -20.52
N LEU A 340 13.79 14.84 -19.57
CA LEU A 340 13.30 14.34 -18.29
C LEU A 340 12.58 15.43 -17.50
N ALA A 341 13.20 16.61 -17.35
CA ALA A 341 12.60 17.72 -16.62
C ALA A 341 11.29 18.19 -17.25
N ILE A 342 11.23 18.33 -18.58
CA ILE A 342 10.01 18.68 -19.32
C ILE A 342 8.94 17.61 -19.10
N GLY A 343 9.30 16.32 -19.24
CA GLY A 343 8.36 15.21 -19.02
C GLY A 343 7.78 15.22 -17.61
N ILE A 344 8.61 15.47 -16.59
CA ILE A 344 8.16 15.60 -15.20
C ILE A 344 7.19 16.77 -15.04
N VAL A 345 7.49 17.92 -15.60
CA VAL A 345 6.60 19.10 -15.53
C VAL A 345 5.24 18.80 -16.18
N VAL A 346 5.23 18.14 -17.34
CA VAL A 346 3.97 17.75 -18.03
C VAL A 346 3.16 16.75 -17.19
N ILE A 347 3.81 15.75 -16.60
CA ILE A 347 3.15 14.77 -15.72
C ILE A 347 2.61 15.45 -14.47
N CYS A 348 3.39 16.31 -13.83
CA CYS A 348 3.00 17.09 -12.66
C CYS A 348 1.80 17.99 -12.96
N TRP A 349 1.80 18.66 -14.11
CA TRP A 349 0.67 19.47 -14.57
C TRP A 349 -0.61 18.65 -14.72
N LYS A 350 -0.52 17.49 -15.39
CA LYS A 350 -1.67 16.59 -15.59
C LYS A 350 -2.19 16.01 -14.27
N SER A 351 -1.29 15.67 -13.35
CA SER A 351 -1.62 15.20 -12.01
C SER A 351 -2.32 16.31 -11.21
N ALA A 352 -1.74 17.51 -11.17
CA ALA A 352 -2.31 18.65 -10.48
C ALA A 352 -3.70 19.06 -11.01
N SER A 353 -3.94 18.89 -12.31
CA SER A 353 -5.26 19.14 -12.93
C SER A 353 -6.28 18.02 -12.73
N GLY A 354 -5.88 16.85 -12.22
CA GLY A 354 -6.74 15.66 -12.10
C GLY A 354 -7.11 15.02 -13.45
N THR A 355 -6.34 15.30 -14.51
CA THR A 355 -6.57 14.74 -15.86
C THR A 355 -5.75 13.48 -16.14
N LEU A 356 -5.02 13.01 -15.13
CA LEU A 356 -4.14 11.87 -15.23
C LEU A 356 -4.94 10.57 -15.05
N ALA A 357 -4.79 9.62 -15.98
CA ALA A 357 -5.51 8.35 -15.93
C ALA A 357 -5.15 7.55 -14.66
N GLY A 358 -6.14 7.15 -13.87
CA GLY A 358 -5.93 6.50 -12.57
C GLY A 358 -5.88 7.46 -11.37
N GLN A 359 -5.71 8.77 -11.61
CA GLN A 359 -5.72 9.79 -10.57
C GLN A 359 -6.76 10.88 -10.91
N PRO A 360 -8.05 10.65 -10.61
CA PRO A 360 -9.10 11.65 -10.88
C PRO A 360 -9.00 12.89 -9.99
N GLN A 361 -8.06 12.91 -9.05
CA GLN A 361 -7.96 13.93 -8.01
C GLN A 361 -7.00 15.02 -8.43
N ARG A 362 -7.51 16.24 -8.44
CA ARG A 362 -6.72 17.46 -8.59
C ARG A 362 -6.00 17.81 -7.30
N LEU A 363 -5.01 18.69 -7.42
CA LEU A 363 -4.35 19.31 -6.28
C LEU A 363 -5.39 19.97 -5.38
N GLY A 364 -5.31 19.71 -4.08
CA GLY A 364 -6.32 20.14 -3.14
C GLY A 364 -6.01 19.75 -1.70
N TRP A 365 -6.81 20.30 -0.79
CA TRP A 365 -6.64 20.12 0.65
C TRP A 365 -7.95 19.69 1.28
N GLY A 366 -7.90 18.73 2.22
CA GLY A 366 -9.07 18.23 2.93
C GLY A 366 -9.42 16.79 2.57
N ILE A 367 -10.69 16.43 2.74
CA ILE A 367 -11.24 15.10 2.45
C ILE A 367 -12.06 15.18 1.16
N THR A 368 -12.06 14.12 0.34
CA THR A 368 -12.88 14.09 -0.88
C THR A 368 -14.38 14.09 -0.55
N PRO A 369 -15.24 14.64 -1.43
CA PRO A 369 -16.69 14.61 -1.22
C PRO A 369 -17.27 13.20 -1.10
N GLU A 370 -16.66 12.21 -1.76
CA GLU A 370 -17.04 10.79 -1.66
C GLU A 370 -16.86 10.23 -0.26
N LEU A 371 -15.98 10.83 0.54
CA LEU A 371 -15.73 10.46 1.93
C LEU A 371 -16.43 11.38 2.94
N ASP A 372 -17.29 12.30 2.48
CA ASP A 372 -18.04 13.18 3.37
C ASP A 372 -19.14 12.40 4.12
N ILE A 373 -19.05 12.43 5.45
CA ILE A 373 -19.97 11.73 6.34
C ILE A 373 -21.16 12.57 6.77
N THR A 374 -21.20 13.87 6.47
CA THR A 374 -22.21 14.80 7.02
C THR A 374 -23.64 14.39 6.69
N LEU A 375 -23.93 14.14 5.41
CA LEU A 375 -25.26 13.72 4.95
C LEU A 375 -25.64 12.34 5.50
N LEU A 376 -24.69 11.39 5.50
CA LEU A 376 -24.93 10.07 6.06
C LEU A 376 -25.24 10.16 7.56
N ALA A 377 -24.47 10.97 8.30
CA ALA A 377 -24.67 11.18 9.73
C ALA A 377 -26.01 11.86 10.05
N GLN A 378 -26.47 12.79 9.21
CA GLN A 378 -27.81 13.37 9.35
C GLN A 378 -28.92 12.33 9.12
N ALA A 379 -28.74 11.42 8.15
CA ALA A 379 -29.73 10.39 7.84
C ALA A 379 -29.79 9.28 8.89
N ILE A 380 -28.65 8.75 9.35
CA ILE A 380 -28.61 7.58 10.24
C ILE A 380 -28.36 7.94 11.71
N GLY A 381 -27.77 9.12 11.99
CA GLY A 381 -27.36 9.54 13.32
C GLY A 381 -28.50 9.54 14.34
N PRO A 382 -29.66 10.15 14.04
CA PRO A 382 -30.79 10.24 14.98
C PRO A 382 -31.49 8.91 15.31
N ILE A 383 -31.33 7.88 14.47
CA ILE A 383 -32.10 6.64 14.57
C ILE A 383 -31.33 5.63 15.45
N ASP A 384 -31.97 5.10 16.49
CA ASP A 384 -31.37 4.10 17.37
C ASP A 384 -31.52 2.70 16.75
N TYR A 385 -30.48 2.26 16.05
CA TYR A 385 -30.43 0.93 15.44
C TYR A 385 -29.65 -0.04 16.34
N GLU A 386 -30.18 -1.26 16.53
CA GLU A 386 -29.52 -2.33 17.26
C GLU A 386 -29.38 -3.58 16.38
N GLY A 387 -28.19 -4.16 16.30
CA GLY A 387 -27.93 -5.38 15.53
C GLY A 387 -26.78 -5.23 14.56
N THR A 388 -26.94 -5.75 13.34
CA THR A 388 -25.86 -5.72 12.34
C THR A 388 -26.17 -4.81 11.16
N ALA A 389 -25.11 -4.40 10.48
CA ALA A 389 -25.19 -3.70 9.21
C ALA A 389 -24.43 -4.46 8.13
N HIS A 390 -24.86 -4.28 6.88
CA HIS A 390 -24.13 -4.71 5.71
C HIS A 390 -23.67 -3.49 4.92
N GLY A 391 -22.36 -3.29 4.83
CA GLY A 391 -21.74 -2.31 3.94
C GLY A 391 -21.22 -3.01 2.70
N MET A 392 -21.60 -2.55 1.51
CA MET A 392 -21.14 -3.17 0.27
C MET A 392 -19.65 -2.94 0.01
N ASP A 393 -19.08 -1.87 0.56
CA ASP A 393 -17.66 -1.53 0.46
C ASP A 393 -17.05 -1.13 1.81
N ILE A 394 -15.74 -0.93 1.81
CA ILE A 394 -14.98 -0.54 3.00
C ILE A 394 -15.27 0.90 3.43
N ALA A 395 -15.61 1.78 2.48
CA ALA A 395 -15.91 3.19 2.75
C ALA A 395 -17.20 3.31 3.57
N ALA A 396 -18.31 2.72 3.10
CA ALA A 396 -19.58 2.70 3.82
C ALA A 396 -19.44 2.06 5.20
N THR A 397 -18.70 0.94 5.28
CA THR A 397 -18.43 0.25 6.55
C THR A 397 -17.64 1.14 7.52
N GLY A 398 -16.60 1.83 7.02
CA GLY A 398 -15.80 2.77 7.79
C GLY A 398 -16.61 3.97 8.28
N MET A 399 -17.43 4.57 7.42
CA MET A 399 -18.27 5.71 7.78
C MET A 399 -19.30 5.36 8.85
N LEU A 400 -19.97 4.21 8.72
CA LEU A 400 -20.92 3.74 9.73
C LEU A 400 -20.25 3.61 11.10
N THR A 401 -19.12 2.90 11.15
CA THR A 401 -18.38 2.71 12.40
C THR A 401 -17.86 4.02 12.96
N TRP A 402 -17.60 5.01 12.10
CA TRP A 402 -17.25 6.36 12.53
C TRP A 402 -18.41 7.07 13.21
N ILE A 403 -19.57 7.12 12.55
CA ILE A 403 -20.78 7.82 12.98
C ILE A 403 -21.42 7.14 14.21
N LYS A 404 -21.62 5.82 14.17
CA LYS A 404 -22.23 5.01 15.24
C LYS A 404 -21.16 4.45 16.17
N ALA A 405 -20.50 5.36 16.88
CA ALA A 405 -19.44 5.06 17.83
C ALA A 405 -19.92 4.32 19.10
N ASP A 406 -21.23 4.30 19.34
CA ASP A 406 -21.92 3.57 20.41
C ASP A 406 -21.95 2.05 20.18
N ARG A 407 -21.64 1.59 18.96
CA ARG A 407 -21.49 0.17 18.57
C ARG A 407 -22.75 -0.68 18.77
N LYS A 408 -23.91 -0.05 18.93
CA LYS A 408 -25.21 -0.74 18.97
C LYS A 408 -25.53 -1.43 17.64
N ILE A 409 -25.18 -0.77 16.55
CA ILE A 409 -25.16 -1.35 15.21
C ILE A 409 -23.72 -1.53 14.74
N ARG A 410 -23.38 -2.74 14.31
CA ARG A 410 -22.02 -3.06 13.84
C ARG A 410 -22.05 -3.72 12.47
N PRO A 411 -21.16 -3.35 11.54
CA PRO A 411 -20.99 -4.12 10.32
C PRO A 411 -20.66 -5.58 10.62
N VAL A 412 -21.17 -6.50 9.82
CA VAL A 412 -20.91 -7.94 10.02
C VAL A 412 -19.42 -8.25 9.90
N ARG A 413 -18.78 -7.74 8.84
CA ARG A 413 -17.34 -7.86 8.57
C ARG A 413 -16.93 -6.88 7.48
N THR A 414 -15.63 -6.56 7.40
CA THR A 414 -15.07 -5.88 6.22
C THR A 414 -14.70 -6.89 5.14
N LEU A 415 -14.51 -6.45 3.89
CA LEU A 415 -13.99 -7.29 2.82
C LEU A 415 -12.61 -7.89 3.18
N ARG A 416 -11.78 -7.14 3.91
CA ARG A 416 -10.45 -7.59 4.34
C ARG A 416 -10.54 -8.71 5.37
N GLN A 417 -11.43 -8.57 6.35
CA GLN A 417 -11.72 -9.65 7.29
C GLN A 417 -12.32 -10.87 6.58
N ALA A 418 -13.20 -10.66 5.60
CA ALA A 418 -13.76 -11.73 4.80
C ALA A 418 -12.67 -12.50 4.01
N LEU A 419 -11.70 -11.79 3.41
CA LEU A 419 -10.53 -12.38 2.75
C LEU A 419 -9.76 -13.28 3.73
N LEU A 420 -9.38 -12.74 4.89
CA LEU A 420 -8.58 -13.45 5.90
C LEU A 420 -9.31 -14.63 6.55
N GLN A 421 -10.65 -14.63 6.54
CA GLN A 421 -11.47 -15.68 7.17
C GLN A 421 -11.95 -16.76 6.19
N GLY A 422 -11.60 -16.70 4.91
CA GLY A 422 -12.14 -17.65 3.92
C GLY A 422 -13.58 -17.37 3.50
N LYS A 423 -14.10 -16.15 3.74
CA LYS A 423 -15.52 -15.78 3.55
C LYS A 423 -15.75 -14.70 2.48
N LEU A 424 -14.75 -14.41 1.65
CA LEU A 424 -14.86 -13.36 0.64
C LEU A 424 -15.99 -13.63 -0.37
N TYR A 425 -16.13 -14.88 -0.83
CA TYR A 425 -17.20 -15.29 -1.74
C TYR A 425 -18.59 -15.02 -1.15
N GLU A 426 -18.78 -15.25 0.16
CA GLU A 426 -20.05 -14.94 0.82
C GLU A 426 -20.37 -13.45 0.71
N GLU A 427 -19.42 -12.55 0.99
CA GLU A 427 -19.70 -11.11 0.93
C GLU A 427 -19.94 -10.62 -0.51
N LEU A 428 -19.13 -11.07 -1.46
CA LEU A 428 -19.28 -10.66 -2.86
C LEU A 428 -20.55 -11.23 -3.50
N SER A 429 -20.92 -12.48 -3.18
CA SER A 429 -22.19 -13.05 -3.65
C SER A 429 -23.39 -12.30 -3.06
N LEU A 430 -23.34 -11.84 -1.82
CA LEU A 430 -24.42 -11.04 -1.24
C LEU A 430 -24.56 -9.70 -1.96
N ASN A 431 -23.42 -9.05 -2.26
CA ASN A 431 -23.42 -7.81 -3.05
C ASN A 431 -24.01 -8.06 -4.44
N ALA A 432 -23.64 -9.14 -5.12
CA ALA A 432 -24.19 -9.49 -6.43
C ALA A 432 -25.70 -9.80 -6.37
N GLU A 433 -26.16 -10.49 -5.33
CA GLU A 433 -27.59 -10.76 -5.11
C GLU A 433 -28.39 -9.45 -4.91
N LEU A 434 -27.83 -8.48 -4.18
CA LEU A 434 -28.39 -7.15 -4.01
C LEU A 434 -28.43 -6.39 -5.35
N SER A 435 -27.34 -6.40 -6.12
CA SER A 435 -27.26 -5.73 -7.42
C SER A 435 -28.22 -6.31 -8.46
N ASN A 436 -28.49 -7.62 -8.39
CA ASN A 436 -29.39 -8.30 -9.31
C ASN A 436 -30.87 -8.30 -8.85
N GLY A 437 -31.16 -7.81 -7.64
CA GLY A 437 -32.53 -7.77 -7.09
C GLY A 437 -33.10 -9.15 -6.75
N TRP A 438 -32.24 -10.14 -6.48
CA TRP A 438 -32.68 -11.51 -6.16
C TRP A 438 -33.15 -11.62 -4.71
N GLU A 439 -34.40 -11.22 -4.46
CA GLU A 439 -34.99 -11.15 -3.13
C GLU A 439 -35.23 -12.53 -2.49
N PHE A 440 -35.86 -13.45 -3.23
CA PHE A 440 -36.25 -14.79 -2.77
C PHE A 440 -35.30 -15.90 -3.23
N GLN A 441 -35.55 -17.13 -2.74
CA GLN A 441 -34.73 -18.30 -3.00
C GLN A 441 -34.52 -18.56 -4.49
N HIS A 442 -33.29 -18.36 -4.98
CA HIS A 442 -32.89 -18.69 -6.34
C HIS A 442 -31.75 -19.71 -6.35
N PRO A 443 -31.76 -20.71 -7.25
CA PRO A 443 -30.62 -21.61 -7.38
C PRO A 443 -29.38 -20.83 -7.86
N ARG A 444 -28.26 -21.00 -7.15
CA ARG A 444 -26.96 -20.43 -7.49
C ARG A 444 -26.15 -21.38 -8.37
N ALA A 445 -25.07 -20.87 -8.95
CA ALA A 445 -24.11 -21.66 -9.73
C ALA A 445 -23.42 -22.78 -8.93
N ASP A 446 -23.39 -22.67 -7.60
CA ASP A 446 -22.85 -23.68 -6.67
C ASP A 446 -23.89 -24.71 -6.20
N ASN A 447 -25.08 -24.75 -6.84
CA ASN A 447 -26.24 -25.56 -6.47
C ASN A 447 -26.84 -25.24 -5.08
N SER A 448 -26.40 -24.17 -4.41
CA SER A 448 -27.06 -23.67 -3.20
C SER A 448 -28.26 -22.78 -3.55
N TRP A 449 -29.15 -22.55 -2.58
CA TRP A 449 -30.23 -21.58 -2.71
C TRP A 449 -29.76 -20.21 -2.19
N GLY A 450 -29.86 -19.19 -3.02
CA GLY A 450 -29.46 -17.81 -2.77
C GLY A 450 -30.63 -16.87 -2.51
N GLY A 451 -30.36 -15.59 -2.30
CA GLY A 451 -31.38 -14.57 -2.03
C GLY A 451 -30.95 -13.65 -0.90
N TRP A 452 -30.89 -12.35 -1.17
CA TRP A 452 -30.29 -11.40 -0.23
C TRP A 452 -31.11 -11.27 1.06
N TRP A 453 -32.45 -11.36 0.99
CA TRP A 453 -33.33 -11.18 2.16
C TRP A 453 -33.08 -12.19 3.28
N ILE A 454 -33.00 -13.48 2.95
CA ILE A 454 -32.80 -14.55 3.94
C ILE A 454 -31.45 -14.39 4.65
N ARG A 455 -30.42 -13.97 3.90
CA ARG A 455 -29.07 -13.78 4.43
C ARG A 455 -28.97 -12.55 5.32
N LEU A 456 -29.60 -11.45 4.93
CA LEU A 456 -29.67 -10.25 5.77
C LEU A 456 -30.49 -10.53 7.04
N LYS A 457 -31.59 -11.26 6.92
CA LYS A 457 -32.42 -11.69 8.07
C LYS A 457 -31.64 -12.61 9.02
N SER A 458 -30.90 -13.59 8.51
CA SER A 458 -30.10 -14.49 9.35
C SER A 458 -28.92 -13.77 10.04
N ARG A 459 -28.42 -12.68 9.45
CA ARG A 459 -27.42 -11.80 10.05
C ARG A 459 -28.01 -10.80 11.05
N ASN A 460 -29.33 -10.75 11.24
CA ASN A 460 -30.02 -9.66 11.96
C ASN A 460 -29.60 -8.27 11.45
N CYS A 461 -29.56 -8.12 10.12
CA CYS A 461 -29.15 -6.89 9.46
C CYS A 461 -30.29 -5.86 9.51
N GLN A 462 -30.06 -4.74 10.19
CA GLN A 462 -31.00 -3.63 10.31
C GLN A 462 -30.69 -2.50 9.33
N LEU A 463 -29.43 -2.39 8.87
CA LEU A 463 -28.99 -1.32 7.99
C LEU A 463 -28.20 -1.86 6.81
N LEU A 464 -28.65 -1.50 5.61
CA LEU A 464 -27.93 -1.73 4.37
C LEU A 464 -27.32 -0.41 3.90
N LEU A 465 -26.01 -0.41 3.67
CA LEU A 465 -25.28 0.76 3.17
C LEU A 465 -24.79 0.48 1.75
N VAL A 466 -25.37 1.22 0.81
CA VAL A 466 -25.08 1.12 -0.62
C VAL A 466 -24.35 2.38 -1.07
N PRO A 467 -23.19 2.26 -1.73
CA PRO A 467 -22.48 3.40 -2.30
C PRO A 467 -23.36 4.13 -3.33
N ASN A 468 -23.40 5.47 -3.27
CA ASN A 468 -24.24 6.28 -4.16
C ASN A 468 -23.93 6.07 -5.65
N GLY A 469 -22.70 5.66 -5.98
CA GLY A 469 -22.29 5.34 -7.35
C GLY A 469 -22.86 4.03 -7.90
N ASP A 470 -23.41 3.15 -7.06
CA ASP A 470 -23.95 1.86 -7.48
C ASP A 470 -25.43 1.97 -7.91
N ALA A 471 -25.63 2.62 -9.06
CA ALA A 471 -26.96 2.84 -9.62
C ALA A 471 -27.72 1.53 -9.92
N GLN A 472 -27.01 0.43 -10.17
CA GLN A 472 -27.62 -0.87 -10.42
C GLN A 472 -28.29 -1.40 -9.15
N THR A 473 -27.54 -1.47 -8.05
CA THR A 473 -28.07 -1.94 -6.77
C THR A 473 -29.16 -1.03 -6.24
N ILE A 474 -29.00 0.29 -6.35
CA ILE A 474 -30.03 1.24 -5.93
C ILE A 474 -31.33 1.01 -6.69
N ARG A 475 -31.28 0.84 -8.02
CA ARG A 475 -32.48 0.54 -8.84
C ARG A 475 -33.09 -0.80 -8.47
N ALA A 476 -32.29 -1.84 -8.27
CA ALA A 476 -32.76 -3.16 -7.88
C ALA A 476 -33.54 -3.09 -6.55
N LEU A 477 -33.01 -2.39 -5.55
CA LEU A 477 -33.63 -2.22 -4.24
C LEU A 477 -34.90 -1.35 -4.27
N VAL A 478 -34.97 -0.37 -5.15
CA VAL A 478 -36.19 0.44 -5.34
C VAL A 478 -37.29 -0.37 -6.02
N ASN A 479 -36.93 -1.20 -7.00
CA ASN A 479 -37.89 -2.04 -7.73
C ASN A 479 -38.39 -3.25 -6.90
N SER A 480 -37.66 -3.65 -5.87
CA SER A 480 -38.08 -4.70 -4.93
C SER A 480 -38.94 -4.19 -3.77
N ARG A 481 -39.20 -2.88 -3.69
CA ARG A 481 -40.19 -2.30 -2.76
C ARG A 481 -41.56 -2.27 -3.41
#